data_AF-A0A8D8AZ26-F1
#
_entry.id   AF-A0A8D8AZ26-F1
#
_cell.length_a   1.000
_cell.length_b   1.000
_cell.length_c   1.000
_cell.angle_alpha   90.00
_cell.angle_beta   90.00
_cell.angle_gamma   90.00
#
_symmetry.space_group_name_H-M   'P 1'
#
loop_
_entity.id
_entity.type
_entity.pdbx_description
1 polymer ?
#
loop_
_entity_poly.entity_id
_entity_poly.type
_entity_poly.pdbx_seq_one_letter_code
_entity_poly.pdbx_strand_id
1 'polypeptide(L)'
;LLAVKNNNMNKIPQYDPTLVEHFRKILKGMITSGKYVSSLNIGLDDLLNVEERGKWWLVGSAWIGDAGAGKRGAAKNGTPQEEGFSQQLLELARKQRMNTDDKRNVFCAIMSAEDYLDAFDKILRLAIKDQRIVASVIVHCALAEKDHNPYYSILSQKFCEYDRRYQLAIQYTIWDRLKDIQSLKQAPIRNLAKLLTHLIGEGGLALSVLKVIEFAEIDKLTLRLVRQTMLGLLLLDEENKCLQVFNRIAPSFKLKSFKDSLRLFLHHFLLKGSDRSGVPEEQMQLLNQRIKMAERMLDTSEARVQF
;
A
#
# COMPACT_ATOMS: atom_id res chain seq x y z
N LEU A 1 -55.41 1.93 5.88
CA LEU A 1 -54.41 2.88 5.35
C LEU A 1 -53.33 3.30 6.37
N LEU A 2 -53.58 3.27 7.70
CA LEU A 2 -52.56 3.58 8.73
C LEU A 2 -51.37 2.60 8.81
N ALA A 3 -51.58 1.31 8.48
CA ALA A 3 -50.52 0.29 8.52
C ALA A 3 -49.41 0.53 7.49
N VAL A 4 -49.77 0.99 6.29
CA VAL A 4 -48.84 1.32 5.20
C VAL A 4 -48.04 2.59 5.55
N LYS A 5 -48.71 3.60 6.14
CA LYS A 5 -48.07 4.87 6.53
C LYS A 5 -47.02 4.71 7.64
N ASN A 6 -47.19 3.72 8.54
CA ASN A 6 -46.27 3.43 9.64
C ASN A 6 -45.37 2.22 9.38
N ASN A 7 -45.31 1.73 8.14
CA ASN A 7 -44.50 0.58 7.71
C ASN A 7 -44.62 -0.65 8.64
N ASN A 8 -45.81 -0.88 9.20
CA ASN A 8 -46.05 -1.99 10.12
C ASN A 8 -46.65 -3.16 9.33
N MET A 9 -45.75 -3.99 8.81
CA MET A 9 -46.03 -5.11 7.90
C MET A 9 -47.00 -6.14 8.51
N ASN A 10 -47.05 -6.26 9.83
CA ASN A 10 -47.92 -7.22 10.54
C ASN A 10 -49.41 -6.83 10.56
N LYS A 11 -49.75 -5.58 10.21
CA LYS A 11 -51.15 -5.07 10.20
C LYS A 11 -51.75 -4.98 8.80
N ILE A 12 -51.06 -5.51 7.78
CA ILE A 12 -51.53 -5.50 6.40
C ILE A 12 -52.27 -6.83 6.14
N PRO A 13 -53.59 -6.82 5.91
CA PRO A 13 -54.33 -8.05 5.60
C PRO A 13 -53.82 -8.65 4.28
N GLN A 14 -53.62 -9.97 4.25
CA GLN A 14 -53.08 -10.75 3.11
C GLN A 14 -51.61 -10.44 2.73
N TYR A 15 -50.82 -9.87 3.63
CA TYR A 15 -49.39 -9.67 3.40
C TYR A 15 -48.59 -10.95 3.67
N ASP A 16 -48.02 -11.53 2.62
CA ASP A 16 -47.11 -12.67 2.71
C ASP A 16 -45.63 -12.18 2.67
N PRO A 17 -44.91 -12.18 3.80
CA PRO A 17 -43.52 -11.74 3.85
C PRO A 17 -42.53 -12.74 3.25
N THR A 18 -42.94 -13.99 3.03
CA THR A 18 -42.03 -15.10 2.71
C THR A 18 -41.24 -14.86 1.42
N LEU A 19 -41.91 -14.33 0.40
CA LEU A 19 -41.33 -14.05 -0.91
C LEU A 19 -40.29 -12.90 -0.83
N VAL A 20 -40.60 -11.86 -0.05
CA VAL A 20 -39.68 -10.73 0.17
C VAL A 20 -38.48 -11.16 1.01
N GLU A 21 -38.69 -11.97 2.04
CA GLU A 21 -37.60 -12.53 2.86
C GLU A 21 -36.71 -13.47 2.04
N HIS A 22 -37.30 -14.32 1.18
CA HIS A 22 -36.58 -15.19 0.27
C HIS A 22 -35.69 -14.39 -0.68
N PHE A 23 -36.25 -13.38 -1.38
CA PHE A 23 -35.47 -12.52 -2.26
C PHE A 23 -34.42 -11.69 -1.51
N ARG A 24 -34.73 -11.20 -0.30
CA ARG A 24 -33.77 -10.49 0.55
C ARG A 24 -32.61 -11.39 0.97
N LYS A 25 -32.86 -12.68 1.20
CA LYS A 25 -31.82 -13.68 1.53
C LYS A 25 -30.93 -13.98 0.33
N ILE A 26 -31.50 -14.13 -0.86
CA ILE A 26 -30.77 -14.28 -2.12
C ILE A 26 -29.91 -13.04 -2.40
N LEU A 27 -30.51 -11.85 -2.34
CA LEU A 27 -29.81 -10.58 -2.57
C LEU A 27 -28.70 -10.34 -1.54
N LYS A 28 -28.92 -10.68 -0.26
CA LYS A 28 -27.85 -10.62 0.75
C LYS A 28 -26.68 -11.56 0.43
N GLY A 29 -26.94 -12.72 -0.17
CA GLY A 29 -25.91 -13.64 -0.65
C GLY A 29 -25.13 -13.09 -1.84
N MET A 30 -25.79 -12.31 -2.72
CA MET A 30 -25.15 -11.68 -3.89
C MET A 30 -24.41 -10.39 -3.54
N ILE A 31 -24.85 -9.67 -2.51
CA ILE A 31 -24.31 -8.36 -2.09
C ILE A 31 -23.30 -8.50 -0.94
N THR A 32 -22.82 -9.71 -0.62
CA THR A 32 -21.73 -9.85 0.38
C THR A 32 -20.58 -8.94 -0.02
N SER A 33 -20.31 -7.95 0.83
CA SER A 33 -19.33 -6.88 0.61
C SER A 33 -17.92 -7.44 0.77
N GLY A 34 -17.49 -8.19 -0.22
CA GLY A 34 -16.14 -8.69 -0.36
C GLY A 34 -15.86 -8.85 -1.83
N LYS A 35 -15.00 -8.00 -2.36
CA LYS A 35 -14.27 -8.28 -3.61
C LYS A 35 -13.31 -9.44 -3.36
N TYR A 36 -13.83 -10.61 -2.99
CA TYR A 36 -13.11 -11.85 -3.07
C TYR A 36 -13.47 -12.40 -4.44
N VAL A 37 -12.50 -12.38 -5.35
CA VAL A 37 -12.47 -13.42 -6.37
C VAL A 37 -12.27 -14.71 -5.56
N SER A 38 -13.37 -15.35 -5.17
CA SER A 38 -13.32 -16.73 -4.74
C SER A 38 -12.83 -17.47 -5.96
N SER A 39 -11.55 -17.83 -5.99
CA SER A 39 -11.06 -18.74 -7.02
C SER A 39 -11.94 -19.98 -6.94
N LEU A 40 -12.52 -20.35 -8.07
CA LEU A 40 -13.16 -21.64 -8.20
C LEU A 40 -12.07 -22.69 -7.95
N ASN A 41 -12.09 -23.31 -6.77
CA ASN A 41 -11.18 -24.40 -6.41
C ASN A 41 -11.62 -25.66 -7.17
N ILE A 42 -11.45 -25.66 -8.49
CA ILE A 42 -11.76 -26.78 -9.38
C ILE A 42 -10.45 -27.51 -9.67
N GLY A 43 -10.38 -28.79 -9.33
CA GLY A 43 -9.29 -29.65 -9.76
C GLY A 43 -9.44 -30.04 -11.23
N LEU A 44 -8.33 -30.30 -11.93
CA LEU A 44 -8.34 -30.81 -13.30
C LEU A 44 -9.17 -32.10 -13.45
N ASP A 45 -9.17 -32.96 -12.41
CA ASP A 45 -9.97 -34.18 -12.35
C ASP A 45 -11.48 -33.92 -12.43
N ASP A 46 -11.96 -32.80 -11.87
CA ASP A 46 -13.37 -32.43 -11.91
C ASP A 46 -13.78 -31.86 -13.26
N LEU A 47 -12.85 -31.26 -14.01
CA LEU A 47 -13.07 -30.80 -15.39
C LEU A 47 -13.07 -31.94 -16.41
N LEU A 48 -12.28 -32.99 -16.17
CA LEU A 48 -12.23 -34.14 -17.05
C LEU A 48 -13.45 -35.05 -16.89
N ASN A 49 -14.02 -35.13 -15.69
CA ASN A 49 -15.15 -36.02 -15.37
C ASN A 49 -16.50 -35.28 -15.29
N VAL A 50 -16.67 -34.19 -16.04
CA VAL A 50 -17.89 -33.34 -16.02
C VAL A 50 -19.14 -34.13 -16.41
N GLU A 51 -19.03 -35.02 -17.39
CA GLU A 51 -20.17 -35.82 -17.86
C GLU A 51 -20.63 -36.85 -16.81
N GLU A 52 -19.72 -37.32 -15.94
CA GLU A 52 -20.00 -38.33 -14.92
C GLU A 52 -20.42 -37.73 -13.57
N ARG A 53 -19.75 -36.64 -13.14
CA ARG A 53 -19.93 -36.02 -11.81
C ARG A 53 -20.85 -34.81 -11.81
N GLY A 54 -21.27 -34.33 -12.98
CA GLY A 54 -22.24 -33.26 -13.14
C GLY A 54 -21.67 -31.85 -12.91
N LYS A 55 -22.39 -31.03 -12.12
CA LYS A 55 -22.23 -29.56 -12.08
C LYS A 55 -20.90 -29.11 -11.46
N TRP A 56 -19.85 -29.03 -12.28
CA TRP A 56 -18.49 -28.61 -11.93
C TRP A 56 -18.39 -27.21 -11.30
N TRP A 57 -19.42 -26.36 -11.46
CA TRP A 57 -19.46 -25.01 -10.89
C TRP A 57 -19.98 -24.94 -9.45
N LEU A 58 -20.40 -26.07 -8.86
CA LEU A 58 -20.90 -26.12 -7.47
C LEU A 58 -19.89 -26.87 -6.58
N VAL A 59 -19.06 -26.12 -5.86
CA VAL A 59 -18.02 -26.65 -4.96
C VAL A 59 -18.66 -27.56 -3.90
N GLY A 60 -18.23 -28.83 -3.85
CA GLY A 60 -18.73 -29.84 -2.90
C GLY A 60 -19.93 -30.68 -3.37
N SER A 61 -20.38 -30.51 -4.61
CA SER A 61 -21.51 -31.27 -5.18
C SER A 61 -21.14 -32.49 -6.00
N ALA A 62 -19.84 -32.79 -6.16
CA ALA A 62 -19.37 -33.96 -6.89
C ALA A 62 -19.99 -35.22 -6.27
N TRP A 63 -20.93 -35.81 -6.99
CA TRP A 63 -21.65 -37.00 -6.53
C TRP A 63 -20.70 -38.20 -6.63
N ILE A 64 -20.18 -38.64 -5.49
CA ILE A 64 -19.39 -39.87 -5.39
C ILE A 64 -20.40 -40.97 -5.10
N GLY A 65 -20.68 -41.81 -6.11
CA GLY A 65 -21.52 -42.98 -5.95
C GLY A 65 -21.02 -43.91 -4.83
N ASP A 66 -21.91 -44.77 -4.36
CA ASP A 66 -21.78 -45.70 -3.22
C ASP A 66 -20.68 -46.78 -3.41
N ALA A 67 -19.44 -46.35 -3.60
CA ALA A 67 -18.26 -47.20 -3.67
C ALA A 67 -17.22 -46.65 -2.69
N GLY A 68 -17.29 -47.13 -1.45
CA GLY A 68 -16.21 -47.01 -0.47
C GLY A 68 -16.37 -45.87 0.52
N ALA A 69 -17.26 -46.06 1.49
CA ALA A 69 -17.19 -45.43 2.80
C ALA A 69 -15.90 -45.88 3.52
N GLY A 70 -14.76 -45.29 3.13
CA GLY A 70 -13.45 -45.62 3.67
C GLY A 70 -12.44 -44.51 3.38
N LYS A 71 -12.21 -43.65 4.38
CA LYS A 71 -11.21 -42.56 4.43
C LYS A 71 -11.43 -41.37 3.49
N ARG A 72 -12.36 -40.48 3.84
CA ARG A 72 -12.12 -39.03 3.72
C ARG A 72 -12.65 -38.33 4.96
N GLY A 73 -11.78 -38.26 5.97
CA GLY A 73 -11.99 -37.37 7.11
C GLY A 73 -12.23 -35.96 6.59
N ALA A 74 -13.21 -35.30 7.20
CA ALA A 74 -13.63 -33.93 6.94
C ALA A 74 -12.47 -33.07 6.41
N ALA A 75 -12.63 -32.58 5.19
CA ALA A 75 -11.81 -31.49 4.68
C ALA A 75 -12.07 -30.27 5.58
N LYS A 76 -11.31 -30.19 6.68
CA LYS A 76 -11.00 -28.94 7.34
C LYS A 76 -10.55 -27.99 6.23
N ASN A 77 -11.16 -26.81 6.21
CA ASN A 77 -10.73 -25.64 5.45
C ASN A 77 -9.24 -25.73 5.15
N GLY A 78 -8.93 -25.99 3.87
CA GLY A 78 -7.56 -26.00 3.39
C GLY A 78 -6.94 -24.67 3.73
N THR A 79 -6.09 -24.71 4.75
CA THR A 79 -5.01 -23.76 4.98
C THR A 79 -4.35 -23.47 3.63
N PRO A 80 -3.95 -22.21 3.36
CA PRO A 80 -3.15 -21.92 2.16
C PRO A 80 -1.99 -22.91 2.16
N GLN A 81 -1.76 -23.58 1.02
CA GLN A 81 -0.59 -24.43 0.83
C GLN A 81 0.62 -23.73 1.45
N GLU A 82 1.19 -24.33 2.49
CA GLU A 82 2.57 -24.07 2.85
C GLU A 82 3.39 -24.56 1.66
N GLU A 83 3.63 -23.68 0.68
CA GLU A 83 4.88 -23.72 -0.05
C GLU A 83 5.95 -23.70 1.04
N GLY A 84 6.48 -24.88 1.37
CA GLY A 84 7.46 -25.03 2.43
C GLY A 84 8.67 -24.18 2.07
N PHE A 85 8.69 -22.94 2.57
CA PHE A 85 9.80 -22.04 2.32
C PHE A 85 11.09 -22.71 2.81
N SER A 86 12.18 -22.50 2.07
CA SER A 86 13.50 -23.00 2.44
C SER A 86 13.79 -22.69 3.92
N GLN A 87 14.34 -23.67 4.65
CA GLN A 87 14.71 -23.50 6.06
C GLN A 87 15.63 -22.28 6.26
N GLN A 88 16.53 -22.02 5.30
CA GLN A 88 17.41 -20.85 5.31
C GLN A 88 16.62 -19.53 5.29
N LEU A 89 15.52 -19.48 4.54
CA LEU A 89 14.67 -18.30 4.43
C LEU A 89 13.87 -18.05 5.71
N LEU A 90 13.39 -19.12 6.33
CA LEU A 90 12.72 -19.06 7.64
C LEU A 90 13.67 -18.61 8.75
N GLU A 91 14.93 -19.05 8.71
CA GLU A 91 15.97 -18.57 9.64
C GLU A 91 16.29 -17.09 9.42
N LEU A 92 16.39 -16.64 8.17
CA LEU A 92 16.60 -15.24 7.85
C LEU A 92 15.42 -14.37 8.33
N ALA A 93 14.19 -14.84 8.16
CA ALA A 93 12.99 -14.18 8.66
C ALA A 93 13.04 -14.01 10.19
N ARG A 94 13.46 -15.04 10.93
CA ARG A 94 13.66 -14.96 12.39
C ARG A 94 14.73 -13.94 12.76
N LYS A 95 15.87 -13.92 12.05
CA LYS A 95 16.95 -12.93 12.27
C LYS A 95 16.46 -11.49 12.05
N GLN A 96 15.55 -11.29 11.09
CA GLN A 96 14.93 -10.00 10.78
C GLN A 96 13.72 -9.65 11.68
N ARG A 97 13.49 -10.40 12.77
CA ARG A 97 12.39 -10.19 13.74
C ARG A 97 10.98 -10.34 13.14
N MET A 98 10.82 -11.21 12.15
CA MET A 98 9.52 -11.63 11.63
C MET A 98 8.89 -12.64 12.60
N ASN A 99 8.31 -12.13 13.69
CA ASN A 99 7.85 -12.97 14.80
C ASN A 99 6.49 -13.62 14.56
N THR A 100 5.67 -13.10 13.64
CA THR A 100 4.32 -13.61 13.35
C THR A 100 4.32 -14.37 12.02
N ASP A 101 3.40 -15.33 11.87
CA ASP A 101 3.27 -16.16 10.67
C ASP A 101 3.02 -15.29 9.43
N ASP A 102 2.10 -14.33 9.53
CA ASP A 102 1.83 -13.36 8.46
C ASP A 102 3.10 -12.59 8.05
N LYS A 103 3.92 -12.14 9.02
CA LYS A 103 5.18 -11.44 8.72
C LYS A 103 6.18 -12.36 8.04
N ARG A 104 6.30 -13.60 8.51
CA ARG A 104 7.19 -14.61 7.92
C ARG A 104 6.77 -14.95 6.50
N ASN A 105 5.47 -15.15 6.26
CA ASN A 105 4.94 -15.49 4.94
C ASN A 105 5.13 -14.34 3.94
N VAL A 106 4.87 -13.09 4.34
CA VAL A 106 5.17 -11.92 3.48
C VAL A 106 6.66 -11.81 3.19
N PHE A 107 7.50 -11.94 4.22
CA PHE A 107 8.95 -11.88 4.04
C PHE A 107 9.44 -12.95 3.07
N CYS A 108 8.95 -14.18 3.24
CA CYS A 108 9.33 -15.28 2.37
C CYS A 108 8.80 -15.10 0.94
N ALA A 109 7.56 -14.60 0.78
CA ALA A 109 7.00 -14.26 -0.53
C ALA A 109 7.85 -13.19 -1.25
N ILE A 110 8.30 -12.16 -0.53
CA ILE A 110 9.16 -11.10 -1.10
C ILE A 110 10.52 -11.63 -1.52
N MET A 111 11.13 -12.50 -0.71
CA MET A 111 12.51 -12.97 -0.92
C MET A 111 12.60 -14.15 -1.90
N SER A 112 11.51 -14.88 -2.10
CA SER A 112 11.42 -15.99 -3.07
C SER A 112 10.81 -15.56 -4.40
N ALA A 113 10.46 -14.29 -4.54
CA ALA A 113 9.91 -13.76 -5.79
C ALA A 113 11.01 -13.53 -6.83
N GLU A 114 10.68 -13.79 -8.09
CA GLU A 114 11.57 -13.49 -9.22
C GLU A 114 11.60 -11.98 -9.52
N ASP A 115 10.42 -11.36 -9.52
CA ASP A 115 10.25 -9.93 -9.76
C ASP A 115 9.16 -9.32 -8.84
N TYR A 116 8.90 -8.02 -9.00
CA TYR A 116 7.93 -7.31 -8.18
C TYR A 116 6.46 -7.71 -8.46
N LEU A 117 6.14 -8.22 -9.65
CA LEU A 117 4.78 -8.67 -9.99
C LEU A 117 4.50 -10.02 -9.35
N ASP A 118 5.46 -10.95 -9.42
CA ASP A 118 5.41 -12.23 -8.75
C ASP A 118 5.32 -12.03 -7.22
N ALA A 119 6.12 -11.12 -6.65
CA ALA A 119 6.02 -10.76 -5.24
C ALA A 119 4.63 -10.22 -4.87
N PHE A 120 4.10 -9.32 -5.69
CA PHE A 120 2.78 -8.72 -5.50
C PHE A 120 1.68 -9.80 -5.51
N ASP A 121 1.69 -10.69 -6.51
CA ASP A 121 0.71 -11.76 -6.64
C ASP A 121 0.82 -12.78 -5.49
N LYS A 122 2.04 -13.20 -5.13
CA LYS A 122 2.29 -14.10 -3.99
C LYS A 122 1.75 -13.50 -2.69
N ILE A 123 2.01 -12.22 -2.42
CA ILE A 123 1.50 -11.54 -1.22
C ILE A 123 -0.03 -11.43 -1.23
N LEU A 124 -0.66 -11.14 -2.37
CA LEU A 124 -2.12 -11.10 -2.46
C LEU A 124 -2.77 -12.45 -2.20
N ARG A 125 -2.15 -13.55 -2.67
CA ARG A 125 -2.62 -14.93 -2.42
C ARG A 125 -2.60 -15.31 -0.94
N LEU A 126 -1.72 -14.71 -0.14
CA LEU A 126 -1.71 -14.93 1.33
C LEU A 126 -2.99 -14.39 2.01
N ALA A 127 -3.78 -13.54 1.33
CA ALA A 127 -5.05 -13.00 1.82
C ALA A 127 -4.98 -12.38 3.23
N ILE A 128 -3.86 -11.70 3.52
CA ILE A 128 -3.60 -11.08 4.81
C ILE A 128 -4.64 -9.99 5.07
N LYS A 129 -5.27 -10.05 6.25
CA LYS A 129 -6.33 -9.10 6.64
C LYS A 129 -5.77 -7.73 6.99
N ASP A 130 -4.63 -7.69 7.69
CA ASP A 130 -4.00 -6.45 8.14
C ASP A 130 -2.91 -5.99 7.17
N GLN A 131 -3.24 -5.01 6.33
CA GLN A 131 -2.31 -4.47 5.32
C GLN A 131 -1.10 -3.74 5.93
N ARG A 132 -1.17 -3.39 7.21
CA ARG A 132 -0.02 -2.82 7.94
C ARG A 132 1.11 -3.83 8.08
N ILE A 133 0.79 -5.12 8.14
CA ILE A 133 1.80 -6.18 8.18
C ILE A 133 2.58 -6.18 6.87
N VAL A 134 1.88 -6.19 5.74
CA VAL A 134 2.49 -6.17 4.40
C VAL A 134 3.37 -4.94 4.24
N ALA A 135 2.83 -3.75 4.50
CA ALA A 135 3.57 -2.49 4.41
C ALA A 135 4.80 -2.46 5.33
N SER A 136 4.65 -2.93 6.58
CA SER A 136 5.74 -2.97 7.55
C SER A 136 6.89 -3.88 7.10
N VAL A 137 6.58 -5.04 6.53
CA VAL A 137 7.62 -5.98 6.04
C VAL A 137 8.32 -5.43 4.81
N ILE A 138 7.58 -4.87 3.84
CA ILE A 138 8.18 -4.30 2.61
C ILE A 138 9.14 -3.16 2.97
N VAL A 139 8.68 -2.20 3.79
CA VAL A 139 9.52 -1.06 4.21
C VAL A 139 10.69 -1.54 5.05
N HIS A 140 10.49 -2.50 5.97
CA HIS A 140 11.59 -3.06 6.76
C HIS A 140 12.68 -3.66 5.88
N CYS A 141 12.31 -4.46 4.87
CA CYS A 141 13.27 -5.05 3.93
C CYS A 141 13.99 -3.97 3.13
N ALA A 142 13.25 -2.98 2.60
CA ALA A 142 13.82 -1.86 1.85
C ALA A 142 14.88 -1.08 2.65
N LEU A 143 14.69 -0.92 3.95
CA LEU A 143 15.62 -0.23 4.84
C LEU A 143 16.79 -1.10 5.31
N ALA A 144 16.62 -2.42 5.34
CA ALA A 144 17.65 -3.37 5.77
C ALA A 144 18.72 -3.60 4.69
N GLU A 145 18.45 -3.29 3.43
CA GLU A 145 19.42 -3.44 2.34
C GLU A 145 20.67 -2.56 2.52
N LYS A 146 21.81 -3.05 2.04
CA LYS A 146 23.06 -2.27 2.07
C LYS A 146 22.96 -1.01 1.20
N ASP A 147 22.38 -1.16 0.02
CA ASP A 147 22.12 -0.12 -0.95
C ASP A 147 20.67 -0.18 -1.42
N HIS A 148 20.14 0.95 -1.84
CA HIS A 148 18.74 1.04 -2.26
C HIS A 148 18.47 0.13 -3.45
N ASN A 149 17.59 -0.85 -3.24
CA ASN A 149 17.09 -1.72 -4.29
C ASN A 149 15.74 -1.17 -4.82
N PRO A 150 15.64 -0.77 -6.10
CA PRO A 150 14.40 -0.26 -6.70
C PRO A 150 13.21 -1.22 -6.63
N TYR A 151 13.47 -2.53 -6.53
CA TYR A 151 12.45 -3.57 -6.39
C TYR A 151 11.41 -3.23 -5.32
N TYR A 152 11.84 -2.83 -4.11
CA TYR A 152 10.91 -2.52 -3.02
C TYR A 152 10.10 -1.25 -3.27
N SER A 153 10.68 -0.28 -3.99
CA SER A 153 10.01 0.97 -4.34
C SER A 153 8.87 0.73 -5.33
N ILE A 154 9.15 -0.06 -6.38
CA ILE A 154 8.17 -0.42 -7.40
C ILE A 154 7.09 -1.33 -6.79
N LEU A 155 7.46 -2.28 -5.93
CA LEU A 155 6.50 -3.12 -5.21
C LEU A 155 5.57 -2.27 -4.31
N SER A 156 6.14 -1.33 -3.54
CA SER A 156 5.37 -0.43 -2.69
C SER A 156 4.43 0.46 -3.52
N GLN A 157 4.90 0.95 -4.67
CA GLN A 157 4.11 1.74 -5.61
C GLN A 157 2.93 0.91 -6.15
N LYS A 158 3.17 -0.34 -6.55
CA LYS A 158 2.14 -1.24 -7.06
C LYS A 158 1.02 -1.47 -6.03
N PHE A 159 1.38 -1.64 -4.76
CA PHE A 159 0.41 -1.74 -3.67
C PHE A 159 -0.37 -0.43 -3.44
N CYS A 160 0.28 0.73 -3.56
CA CYS A 160 -0.40 2.03 -3.48
C CYS A 160 -1.44 2.20 -4.59
N GLU A 161 -1.16 1.72 -5.81
CA GLU A 161 -2.07 1.77 -6.96
C GLU A 161 -3.22 0.78 -6.85
N TYR A 162 -2.99 -0.37 -6.23
CA TYR A 162 -3.97 -1.45 -6.14
C TYR A 162 -5.14 -1.13 -5.19
N ASP A 163 -4.86 -0.71 -3.95
CA ASP A 163 -5.90 -0.37 -2.97
C ASP A 163 -5.41 0.71 -1.99
N ARG A 164 -6.26 1.74 -1.80
CA ARG A 164 -6.06 2.84 -0.85
C ARG A 164 -5.69 2.38 0.56
N ARG A 165 -6.15 1.20 0.99
CA ARG A 165 -5.79 0.61 2.30
C ARG A 165 -4.30 0.31 2.41
N TYR A 166 -3.67 -0.19 1.34
CA TYR A 166 -2.21 -0.37 1.32
C TYR A 166 -1.49 0.97 1.28
N GLN A 167 -1.99 1.93 0.49
CA GLN A 167 -1.43 3.28 0.45
C GLN A 167 -1.37 3.91 1.86
N LEU A 168 -2.47 3.82 2.62
CA LEU A 168 -2.54 4.28 4.01
C LEU A 168 -1.60 3.48 4.94
N ALA A 169 -1.53 2.17 4.78
CA ALA A 169 -0.64 1.32 5.58
C ALA A 169 0.85 1.66 5.35
N ILE A 170 1.25 1.90 4.10
CA ILE A 170 2.60 2.34 3.73
C ILE A 170 2.87 3.73 4.30
N GLN A 171 1.92 4.66 4.17
CA GLN A 171 2.04 6.00 4.75
C GLN A 171 2.27 5.96 6.27
N TYR A 172 1.49 5.15 7.01
CA TYR A 172 1.66 5.01 8.46
C TYR A 172 3.00 4.36 8.82
N THR A 173 3.41 3.32 8.09
CA THR A 173 4.70 2.67 8.30
C THR A 173 5.85 3.65 8.10
N ILE A 174 5.78 4.48 7.06
CA ILE A 174 6.75 5.54 6.81
C ILE A 174 6.73 6.58 7.93
N TRP A 175 5.56 7.01 8.40
CA TRP A 175 5.47 7.92 9.54
C TRP A 175 6.12 7.37 10.80
N ASP A 176 5.94 6.08 11.09
CA ASP A 176 6.60 5.44 12.22
C ASP A 176 8.13 5.47 12.05
N ARG A 177 8.64 5.22 10.83
CA ARG A 177 10.08 5.33 10.54
C ARG A 177 10.60 6.76 10.56
N LEU A 178 9.79 7.75 10.17
CA LEU A 178 10.16 9.17 10.24
C LEU A 178 10.24 9.66 11.69
N LYS A 179 9.33 9.21 12.56
CA LYS A 179 9.37 9.54 13.99
C LYS A 179 10.54 8.88 14.72
N ASP A 180 10.97 7.71 14.24
CA ASP A 180 12.07 6.94 14.82
C ASP A 180 13.39 7.10 14.03
N ILE A 181 13.58 8.20 13.30
CA ILE A 181 14.80 8.43 12.49
C ILE A 181 16.08 8.33 13.32
N GLN A 182 16.04 8.75 14.59
CA GLN A 182 17.21 8.77 15.47
C GLN A 182 17.73 7.36 15.81
N SER A 183 16.88 6.32 15.70
CA SER A 183 17.30 4.92 15.89
C SER A 183 17.99 4.34 14.64
N LEU A 184 17.84 5.00 13.49
CA LEU A 184 18.29 4.51 12.19
C LEU A 184 19.75 4.87 11.91
N LYS A 185 20.46 3.93 11.28
CA LYS A 185 21.81 4.16 10.75
C LYS A 185 21.76 4.92 9.41
N GLN A 186 22.93 5.32 8.93
CA GLN A 186 23.07 6.10 7.69
C GLN A 186 22.56 5.41 6.42
N ALA A 187 22.76 4.10 6.28
CA ALA A 187 22.30 3.35 5.11
C ALA A 187 20.76 3.24 5.04
N PRO A 188 20.05 2.85 6.12
CA PRO A 188 18.59 2.93 6.16
C PRO A 188 18.03 4.32 5.83
N ILE A 189 18.63 5.39 6.35
CA ILE A 189 18.19 6.77 6.06
C ILE A 189 18.28 7.07 4.56
N ARG A 190 19.39 6.69 3.92
CA ARG A 190 19.58 6.84 2.47
C ARG A 190 18.54 6.04 1.68
N ASN A 191 18.27 4.81 2.09
CA ASN A 191 17.29 3.95 1.42
C ASN A 191 15.86 4.49 1.59
N LEU A 192 15.53 5.01 2.78
CA LEU A 192 14.25 5.65 3.06
C LEU A 192 14.03 6.89 2.20
N ALA A 193 15.05 7.74 2.07
CA ALA A 193 14.97 8.94 1.23
C ALA A 193 14.73 8.57 -0.25
N LYS A 194 15.40 7.55 -0.77
CA LYS A 194 15.18 7.05 -2.14
C LYS A 194 13.79 6.41 -2.32
N LEU A 195 13.32 5.63 -1.35
CA LEU A 195 11.97 5.07 -1.33
C LEU A 195 10.90 6.17 -1.34
N LEU A 196 11.06 7.19 -0.50
CA LEU A 196 10.19 8.37 -0.45
C LEU A 196 10.19 9.12 -1.78
N THR A 197 11.37 9.33 -2.37
CA THR A 197 11.51 10.00 -3.67
C THR A 197 10.69 9.29 -4.74
N HIS A 198 10.82 7.95 -4.84
CA HIS A 198 10.07 7.17 -5.81
C HIS A 198 8.56 7.21 -5.54
N LEU A 199 8.12 6.93 -4.32
CA LEU A 199 6.70 6.90 -3.97
C LEU A 199 6.01 8.25 -4.14
N ILE A 200 6.71 9.35 -3.87
CA ILE A 200 6.16 10.69 -4.06
C ILE A 200 6.17 11.06 -5.55
N GLY A 201 7.27 10.77 -6.26
CA GLY A 201 7.42 11.08 -7.69
C GLY A 201 6.42 10.35 -8.59
N GLU A 202 6.21 9.06 -8.36
CA GLU A 202 5.21 8.24 -9.07
C GLU A 202 3.79 8.41 -8.48
N GLY A 203 3.63 9.28 -7.48
CA GLY A 203 2.33 9.65 -6.95
C GLY A 203 1.65 8.57 -6.10
N GLY A 204 2.35 7.52 -5.69
CA GLY A 204 1.88 6.57 -4.68
C GLY A 204 1.65 7.24 -3.32
N LEU A 205 2.42 8.27 -2.96
CA LEU A 205 2.19 9.11 -1.79
C LEU A 205 2.20 10.60 -2.16
N ALA A 206 1.49 11.42 -1.39
CA ALA A 206 1.58 12.87 -1.51
C ALA A 206 2.74 13.43 -0.69
N LEU A 207 3.31 14.57 -1.10
CA LEU A 207 4.40 15.25 -0.37
C LEU A 207 4.05 15.57 1.09
N SER A 208 2.74 15.67 1.40
CA SER A 208 2.23 15.81 2.76
C SER A 208 2.59 14.65 3.70
N VAL A 209 3.16 13.54 3.22
CA VAL A 209 3.71 12.50 4.09
C VAL A 209 4.79 13.05 5.02
N LEU A 210 5.52 14.09 4.59
CA LEU A 210 6.58 14.73 5.37
C LEU A 210 6.05 15.70 6.43
N LYS A 211 4.74 15.95 6.52
CA LYS A 211 4.14 16.89 7.48
C LYS A 211 4.32 16.49 8.95
N VAL A 212 4.71 15.25 9.20
CA VAL A 212 4.97 14.70 10.54
C VAL A 212 6.31 15.21 11.09
N ILE A 213 7.18 15.73 10.21
CA ILE A 213 8.47 16.30 10.59
C ILE A 213 8.28 17.73 11.10
N GLU A 214 8.88 18.01 12.25
CA GLU A 214 8.93 19.36 12.81
C GLU A 214 10.12 20.13 12.21
N PHE A 215 9.84 21.01 11.25
CA PHE A 215 10.87 21.76 10.54
C PHE A 215 11.52 22.87 11.37
N ALA A 216 10.88 23.30 12.46
CA ALA A 216 11.43 24.33 13.35
C ALA A 216 12.70 23.84 14.07
N GLU A 217 12.73 22.56 14.44
CA GLU A 217 13.81 21.93 15.21
C GLU A 217 14.34 20.69 14.48
N ILE A 218 14.82 20.87 13.25
CA ILE A 218 15.30 19.75 12.43
C ILE A 218 16.68 19.26 12.88
N ASP A 219 16.77 17.99 13.30
CA ASP A 219 18.05 17.36 13.62
C ASP A 219 18.85 17.00 12.36
N LYS A 220 20.15 16.70 12.53
CA LYS A 220 21.07 16.43 11.41
C LYS A 220 20.67 15.22 10.55
N LEU A 221 20.08 14.18 11.14
CA LEU A 221 19.69 12.97 10.42
C LEU A 221 18.40 13.23 9.62
N THR A 222 17.42 13.89 10.23
CA THR A 222 16.19 14.29 9.55
C THR A 222 16.46 15.29 8.44
N LEU A 223 17.33 16.27 8.66
CA LEU A 223 17.79 17.21 7.63
C LEU A 223 18.38 16.48 6.43
N ARG A 224 19.24 15.47 6.67
CA ARG A 224 19.84 14.65 5.61
C ARG A 224 18.78 13.90 4.80
N LEU A 225 17.80 13.30 5.47
CA LEU A 225 16.70 12.58 4.83
C LEU A 225 15.84 13.51 3.95
N VAL A 226 15.38 14.63 4.52
CA VAL A 226 14.53 15.58 3.80
C VAL A 226 15.30 16.17 2.63
N ARG A 227 16.58 16.53 2.83
CA ARG A 227 17.44 17.05 1.76
C ARG A 227 17.60 16.05 0.61
N GLN A 228 17.93 14.79 0.89
CA GLN A 228 18.07 13.77 -0.14
C GLN A 228 16.76 13.53 -0.89
N THR A 229 15.63 13.52 -0.17
CA THR A 229 14.30 13.36 -0.76
C THR A 229 13.96 14.54 -1.69
N MET A 230 14.19 15.78 -1.23
CA MET A 230 13.90 16.98 -2.03
C MET A 230 14.80 17.09 -3.25
N LEU A 231 16.10 16.80 -3.12
CA LEU A 231 17.00 16.78 -4.28
C LEU A 231 16.57 15.73 -5.30
N GLY A 232 16.19 14.54 -4.85
CA GLY A 232 15.68 13.49 -5.73
C GLY A 232 14.39 13.89 -6.47
N LEU A 233 13.49 14.63 -5.82
CA LEU A 233 12.24 15.10 -6.43
C LEU A 233 12.44 16.29 -7.38
N LEU A 234 13.31 17.23 -7.02
CA LEU A 234 13.57 18.45 -7.81
C LEU A 234 14.40 18.15 -9.06
N LEU A 235 15.27 17.13 -9.00
CA LEU A 235 16.12 16.69 -10.09
C LEU A 235 15.51 15.51 -10.88
N LEU A 236 14.20 15.28 -10.79
CA LEU A 236 13.52 14.36 -11.71
C LEU A 236 13.67 14.85 -13.16
N ASP A 237 13.96 13.91 -14.07
CA ASP A 237 14.17 14.17 -15.50
C ASP A 237 12.98 14.92 -16.11
N GLU A 238 11.76 14.47 -15.79
CA GLU A 238 10.53 15.09 -16.26
C GLU A 238 10.11 16.26 -15.38
N GLU A 239 10.06 17.47 -15.97
CA GLU A 239 9.54 18.67 -15.30
C GLU A 239 8.12 18.50 -14.78
N ASN A 240 7.26 17.91 -15.61
CA ASN A 240 5.86 17.73 -15.27
C ASN A 240 5.69 16.87 -14.02
N LYS A 241 6.44 15.77 -13.88
CA LYS A 241 6.41 14.92 -12.68
C LYS A 241 6.85 15.71 -11.44
N CYS A 242 7.96 16.44 -11.54
CA CYS A 242 8.43 17.31 -10.46
C CYS A 242 7.37 18.32 -10.02
N LEU A 243 6.75 19.06 -10.95
CA LEU A 243 5.76 20.09 -10.62
C LEU A 243 4.45 19.47 -10.08
N GLN A 244 4.03 18.31 -10.58
CA GLN A 244 2.83 17.61 -10.10
C GLN A 244 2.91 17.27 -8.60
N VAL A 245 4.11 16.93 -8.10
CA VAL A 245 4.34 16.65 -6.67
C VAL A 245 3.93 17.83 -5.80
N PHE A 246 4.32 19.05 -6.18
CA PHE A 246 3.97 20.28 -5.46
C PHE A 246 2.52 20.70 -5.72
N ASN A 247 2.03 20.54 -6.95
CA ASN A 247 0.66 20.88 -7.31
C ASN A 247 -0.37 20.09 -6.49
N ARG A 248 -0.07 18.82 -6.17
CA ARG A 248 -0.96 17.96 -5.39
C ARG A 248 -1.25 18.50 -3.98
N ILE A 249 -0.31 19.24 -3.39
CA ILE A 249 -0.47 19.82 -2.04
C ILE A 249 -0.80 21.32 -2.06
N ALA A 250 -0.48 22.02 -3.16
CA ALA A 250 -0.71 23.45 -3.34
C ALA A 250 -2.15 23.91 -2.97
N PRO A 251 -3.24 23.26 -3.42
CA PRO A 251 -4.60 23.75 -3.16
C PRO A 251 -5.08 23.54 -1.71
N SER A 252 -4.35 22.79 -0.88
CA SER A 252 -4.82 22.45 0.47
C SER A 252 -4.49 23.53 1.49
N PHE A 253 -5.52 24.25 1.96
CA PHE A 253 -5.38 25.24 3.04
C PHE A 253 -4.94 24.64 4.37
N LYS A 254 -5.34 23.39 4.65
CA LYS A 254 -4.95 22.66 5.87
C LYS A 254 -3.45 22.42 5.97
N LEU A 255 -2.72 22.51 4.85
CA LEU A 255 -1.28 22.30 4.79
C LEU A 255 -0.50 23.63 4.79
N LYS A 256 -1.12 24.79 5.03
CA LYS A 256 -0.44 26.10 4.95
C LYS A 256 0.87 26.14 5.74
N SER A 257 0.83 25.82 7.04
CA SER A 257 2.03 25.78 7.89
C SER A 257 3.12 24.85 7.32
N PHE A 258 2.74 23.65 6.87
CA PHE A 258 3.67 22.73 6.22
C PHE A 258 4.26 23.28 4.91
N LYS A 259 3.44 23.94 4.07
CA LYS A 259 3.91 24.58 2.83
C LYS A 259 4.91 25.70 3.14
N ASP A 260 4.65 26.51 4.17
CA ASP A 260 5.52 27.61 4.59
C ASP A 260 6.85 27.06 5.14
N SER A 261 6.81 26.04 6.00
CA SER A 261 8.00 25.34 6.49
C SER A 261 8.82 24.72 5.35
N LEU A 262 8.14 24.10 4.38
CA LEU A 262 8.79 23.50 3.23
C LEU A 262 9.47 24.56 2.34
N ARG A 263 8.82 25.72 2.11
CA ARG A 263 9.44 26.83 1.37
C ARG A 263 10.69 27.35 2.07
N LEU A 264 10.61 27.59 3.38
CA LEU A 264 11.78 27.99 4.17
C LEU A 264 12.90 26.96 4.07
N PHE A 265 12.55 25.68 4.09
CA PHE A 265 13.51 24.60 3.94
C PHE A 265 14.23 24.64 2.57
N LEU A 266 13.48 24.74 1.48
CA LEU A 266 14.03 24.82 0.12
C LEU A 266 14.97 26.02 -0.02
N HIS A 267 14.56 27.20 0.45
CA HIS A 267 15.36 28.41 0.37
C HIS A 267 16.63 28.35 1.22
N HIS A 268 16.52 27.92 2.48
CA HIS A 268 17.63 27.99 3.42
C HIS A 268 18.61 26.84 3.24
N PHE A 269 18.13 25.60 3.06
CA PHE A 269 18.98 24.41 3.06
C PHE A 269 19.40 23.93 1.67
N LEU A 270 18.65 24.25 0.60
CA LEU A 270 19.01 23.84 -0.76
C LEU A 270 19.55 25.01 -1.60
N LEU A 271 18.96 26.20 -1.49
CA LEU A 271 19.34 27.36 -2.31
C LEU A 271 20.49 28.17 -1.68
N LYS A 272 20.42 28.46 -0.37
CA LYS A 272 21.43 29.23 0.37
C LYS A 272 22.41 28.39 1.19
N GLY A 273 22.17 27.09 1.35
CA GLY A 273 22.99 26.22 2.19
C GLY A 273 24.45 26.15 1.73
N SER A 274 25.38 26.18 2.69
CA SER A 274 26.84 26.13 2.47
C SER A 274 27.33 24.79 1.92
N ASP A 275 26.60 23.72 2.21
CA ASP A 275 27.02 22.37 1.88
C ASP A 275 26.49 21.96 0.51
N ARG A 276 26.85 22.68 -0.58
CA ARG A 276 26.48 22.38 -1.99
C ARG A 276 27.22 21.16 -2.56
N SER A 277 27.86 20.38 -1.70
CA SER A 277 28.71 19.26 -2.04
C SER A 277 27.90 18.15 -2.72
N GLY A 278 28.20 17.90 -4.00
CA GLY A 278 27.71 16.72 -4.73
C GLY A 278 26.69 16.94 -5.86
N VAL A 279 26.29 18.18 -6.16
CA VAL A 279 25.45 18.47 -7.35
C VAL A 279 26.34 19.14 -8.42
N PRO A 280 26.47 18.56 -9.63
CA PRO A 280 27.16 19.17 -10.76
C PRO A 280 26.63 20.58 -11.08
N GLU A 281 27.49 21.48 -11.58
CA GLU A 281 27.12 22.87 -11.86
C GLU A 281 25.92 23.01 -12.82
N GLU A 282 25.81 22.13 -13.82
CA GLU A 282 24.69 22.07 -14.75
C GLU A 282 23.36 21.75 -14.04
N GLN A 283 23.39 20.80 -13.11
CA GLN A 283 22.22 20.44 -12.29
C GLN A 283 21.88 21.54 -11.28
N MET A 284 22.84 22.41 -10.94
CA MET A 284 22.60 23.50 -9.99
C MET A 284 21.76 24.63 -10.59
N GLN A 285 21.91 24.91 -11.89
CA GLN A 285 21.02 25.85 -12.59
C GLN A 285 19.58 25.31 -12.63
N LEU A 286 19.43 24.04 -13.02
CA LEU A 286 18.14 23.34 -13.03
C LEU A 286 17.51 23.34 -11.64
N LEU A 287 18.27 22.99 -10.60
CA LEU A 287 17.80 22.97 -9.21
C LEU A 287 17.27 24.34 -8.79
N ASN A 288 18.01 25.42 -9.06
CA ASN A 288 17.57 26.78 -8.74
C ASN A 288 16.27 27.16 -9.47
N GLN A 289 16.11 26.75 -10.73
CA GLN A 289 14.88 26.96 -11.49
C GLN A 289 13.71 26.19 -10.88
N ARG A 290 13.90 24.90 -10.57
CA ARG A 290 12.86 24.05 -9.98
C ARG A 290 12.47 24.49 -8.58
N ILE A 291 13.41 24.94 -7.75
CA ILE A 291 13.11 25.52 -6.43
C ILE A 291 12.22 26.76 -6.58
N LYS A 292 12.55 27.70 -7.47
CA LYS A 292 11.73 28.90 -7.69
C LYS A 292 10.32 28.56 -8.17
N MET A 293 10.19 27.56 -9.04
CA MET A 293 8.89 27.08 -9.51
C MET A 293 8.08 26.44 -8.36
N ALA A 294 8.71 25.54 -7.60
CA ALA A 294 8.09 24.90 -6.45
C ALA A 294 7.64 25.93 -5.40
N GLU A 295 8.48 26.92 -5.07
CA GLU A 295 8.13 28.00 -4.16
C GLU A 295 6.91 28.78 -4.63
N ARG A 296 6.86 29.18 -5.91
CA ARG A 296 5.69 29.88 -6.49
C ARG A 296 4.41 29.05 -6.41
N MET A 297 4.49 27.73 -6.60
CA MET A 297 3.32 26.85 -6.51
C MET A 297 2.83 26.70 -5.06
N LEU A 298 3.77 26.61 -4.12
CA LEU A 298 3.45 26.53 -2.69
C LEU A 298 2.94 27.88 -2.16
N ASP A 299 3.38 28.98 -2.77
CA ASP A 299 2.94 30.36 -2.53
C ASP A 299 1.54 30.63 -3.10
N THR A 300 0.57 29.99 -2.47
CA THR A 300 -0.85 30.29 -2.65
C THR A 300 -1.41 30.77 -1.32
N SER A 301 -0.86 31.87 -0.83
CA SER A 301 -1.66 32.83 -0.08
C SER A 301 -2.55 33.57 -1.09
N GLU A 302 -3.87 33.50 -0.89
CA GLU A 302 -4.90 34.45 -1.39
C GLU A 302 -5.57 34.27 -2.78
N ALA A 303 -5.16 33.36 -3.67
CA ALA A 303 -5.77 33.35 -5.01
C ALA A 303 -7.12 32.61 -5.20
N ARG A 304 -7.81 32.15 -4.13
CA ARG A 304 -9.20 31.63 -4.21
C ARG A 304 -10.00 31.90 -2.93
N VAL A 305 -10.25 33.18 -2.66
CA VAL A 305 -11.50 33.63 -2.02
C VAL A 305 -12.25 34.41 -3.10
N GLN A 306 -13.57 34.31 -3.12
CA GLN A 306 -14.51 34.53 -4.25
C GLN A 306 -14.63 33.23 -5.07
N PHE A 307 -15.68 32.41 -4.92
CA PHE A 307 -17.10 32.70 -4.67
C PHE A 307 -17.72 31.67 -3.72
#